data_AF-A0A0F2RZ17-F1
#
_entry.id   AF-A0A0F2RZ17-F1
#
_cell.length_a   1.000
_cell.length_b   1.000
_cell.length_c   1.000
_cell.angle_alpha   90.00
_cell.angle_beta   90.00
_cell.angle_gamma   90.00
#
_symmetry.space_group_name_H-M   'P 1'
#
loop_
_entity.id
_entity.type
_entity.pdbx_description
1 polymer ?
#
loop_
_entity_poly.entity_id
_entity_poly.type
_entity_poly.pdbx_seq_one_letter_code
_entity_poly.pdbx_strand_id
1 'polypeptide(L)'
;MTKLTFALATTALLTSTSLATADNHGNHSLTAIALSGDNMLHKIDVATATVKASMPVEGVSRLLGIDLRPATGQLIGVTDGFEIVEIDPETGATTVISKMDKELPIGGDAAVIVDFNPKANKLRFMSGTTNHRVDIESGAVTVDGSLTFDSADMHAGEAPAIVAAAYSNSYGTPEATAMYDIDSTIVALIQQTSPNDGTLAAIGKLGIDGAAPYAFDIATDAEGKNTAWLVSGSMLHTVSLDSGSVAESWELTGTDGAAVRDITFMTAM
;
A
#
# COMPACT_ATOMS: atom_id res chain seq x y z
N MET A 1 35.64 14.46 66.18
CA MET A 1 35.34 14.62 64.74
C MET A 1 34.89 13.27 64.21
N THR A 2 33.59 13.00 64.30
CA THR A 2 32.98 11.70 63.99
C THR A 2 32.58 11.72 62.51
N LYS A 3 33.16 10.80 61.72
CA LYS A 3 32.94 10.71 60.26
C LYS A 3 31.55 10.12 59.98
N LEU A 4 30.75 10.84 59.19
CA LEU A 4 29.47 10.39 58.66
C LEU A 4 29.73 9.70 57.31
N THR A 5 29.39 8.42 57.20
CA THR A 5 29.52 7.64 55.96
C THR A 5 28.18 7.70 55.22
N PHE A 6 28.16 8.29 54.02
CA PHE A 6 26.99 8.27 53.13
C PHE A 6 26.94 6.94 52.38
N ALA A 7 25.83 6.22 52.47
CA ALA A 7 25.54 5.03 51.66
C ALA A 7 24.91 5.46 50.33
N LEU A 8 25.52 5.04 49.21
CA LEU A 8 25.01 5.25 47.86
C LEU A 8 24.05 4.09 47.54
N ALA A 9 22.76 4.38 47.33
CA ALA A 9 21.78 3.40 46.87
C ALA A 9 21.72 3.46 45.33
N THR A 10 22.29 2.46 44.66
CA THR A 10 22.13 2.23 43.22
C THR A 10 20.78 1.57 42.95
N THR A 11 19.87 2.32 42.32
CA THR A 11 18.59 1.80 41.81
C THR A 11 18.85 1.10 40.47
N ALA A 12 18.67 -0.22 40.42
CA ALA A 12 18.72 -0.98 39.17
C ALA A 12 17.40 -0.80 38.41
N LEU A 13 17.48 -0.26 37.19
CA LEU A 13 16.35 -0.11 36.27
C LEU A 13 16.15 -1.43 35.54
N LEU A 14 15.06 -2.14 35.84
CA LEU A 14 14.66 -3.36 35.12
C LEU A 14 13.94 -2.96 33.83
N THR A 15 14.63 -3.02 32.69
CA THR A 15 14.01 -2.93 31.37
C THR A 15 13.32 -4.26 31.06
N SER A 16 12.00 -4.27 31.04
CA SER A 16 11.21 -5.41 30.56
C SER A 16 11.15 -5.34 29.04
N THR A 17 11.87 -6.25 28.37
CA THR A 17 11.66 -6.53 26.95
C THR A 17 10.43 -7.43 26.83
N SER A 18 9.30 -6.88 26.38
CA SER A 18 8.17 -7.69 25.94
C SER A 18 8.55 -8.37 24.62
N LEU A 19 8.86 -9.67 24.66
CA LEU A 19 8.80 -10.50 23.47
C LEU A 19 7.34 -10.58 23.04
N ALA A 20 7.01 -10.00 21.89
CA ALA A 20 5.73 -10.25 21.23
C ALA A 20 5.70 -11.74 20.84
N THR A 21 4.75 -12.48 21.41
CA THR A 21 4.43 -13.84 20.97
C THR A 21 3.69 -13.73 19.64
N ALA A 22 4.30 -14.21 18.56
CA ALA A 22 3.62 -14.41 17.29
C ALA A 22 2.47 -15.39 17.52
N ASP A 23 1.25 -14.88 17.50
CA ASP A 23 0.04 -15.67 17.69
C ASP A 23 -0.21 -16.42 16.37
N ASN A 24 0.07 -17.72 16.40
CA ASN A 24 0.01 -18.60 15.23
C ASN A 24 -1.44 -18.98 14.96
N HIS A 25 -2.18 -18.10 14.27
CA HIS A 25 -3.54 -18.37 13.80
C HIS A 25 -3.50 -18.98 12.38
N GLY A 26 -3.83 -20.27 12.30
CA GLY A 26 -4.55 -20.88 11.17
C GLY A 26 -4.00 -20.71 9.74
N ASN A 27 -2.99 -21.50 9.38
CA ASN A 27 -2.82 -22.23 8.10
C ASN A 27 -3.28 -21.64 6.75
N HIS A 28 -3.20 -20.34 6.47
CA HIS A 28 -2.91 -19.80 5.13
C HIS A 28 -2.01 -18.57 5.34
N SER A 29 -0.70 -18.69 5.08
CA SER A 29 0.22 -17.54 5.16
C SER A 29 -0.22 -16.52 4.10
N LEU A 30 -0.77 -15.39 4.56
CA LEU A 30 -1.10 -14.26 3.71
C LEU A 30 0.18 -13.87 2.95
N THR A 31 0.12 -13.92 1.63
CA THR A 31 1.27 -13.62 0.78
C THR A 31 1.04 -12.29 0.10
N ALA A 32 1.97 -11.37 0.27
CA ALA A 32 1.99 -10.13 -0.49
C ALA A 32 2.89 -10.26 -1.72
N ILE A 33 2.55 -9.55 -2.79
CA ILE A 33 3.41 -9.28 -3.93
C ILE A 33 3.83 -7.82 -3.86
N ALA A 34 5.12 -7.57 -3.69
CA ALA A 34 5.69 -6.22 -3.71
C ALA A 34 6.42 -5.95 -5.02
N LEU A 35 6.37 -4.70 -5.50
CA LEU A 35 7.10 -4.21 -6.67
C LEU A 35 8.27 -3.34 -6.21
N SER A 36 9.47 -3.65 -6.71
CA SER A 36 10.66 -2.82 -6.54
C SER A 36 11.34 -2.55 -7.89
N GLY A 37 12.16 -1.49 -7.93
CA GLY A 37 12.87 -1.09 -9.14
C GLY A 37 11.91 -0.85 -10.32
N ASP A 38 12.35 -1.17 -11.53
CA ASP A 38 11.49 -1.00 -12.71
C ASP A 38 10.45 -2.12 -12.86
N ASN A 39 10.82 -3.38 -12.56
CA ASN A 39 9.96 -4.54 -12.86
C ASN A 39 10.22 -5.79 -11.99
N MET A 40 10.75 -5.64 -10.78
CA MET A 40 10.99 -6.79 -9.89
C MET A 40 9.83 -7.03 -8.93
N LEU A 41 9.26 -8.23 -8.98
CA LEU A 41 8.28 -8.70 -8.00
C LEU A 41 8.95 -9.45 -6.86
N HIS A 42 8.43 -9.28 -5.65
CA HIS A 42 8.84 -10.01 -4.44
C HIS A 42 7.62 -10.65 -3.79
N LYS A 43 7.68 -11.96 -3.54
CA LYS A 43 6.71 -12.66 -2.70
C LYS A 43 7.12 -12.54 -1.25
N ILE A 44 6.26 -11.93 -0.43
CA ILE A 44 6.52 -11.69 0.98
C ILE A 44 5.58 -12.56 1.80
N ASP A 45 6.15 -13.35 2.72
CA ASP A 45 5.41 -13.95 3.81
C ASP A 45 5.21 -12.88 4.90
N VAL A 46 4.01 -12.34 4.99
CA VAL A 46 3.76 -11.17 5.85
C VAL A 46 3.72 -11.51 7.33
N ALA A 47 3.59 -12.79 7.70
CA ALA A 47 3.73 -13.22 9.09
C ALA A 47 5.17 -13.08 9.60
N THR A 48 6.14 -13.10 8.70
CA THR A 48 7.57 -13.00 9.02
C THR A 48 8.24 -11.76 8.45
N ALA A 49 7.55 -10.99 7.59
CA ALA A 49 8.10 -9.89 6.81
C ALA A 49 9.37 -10.32 6.02
N THR A 50 9.35 -11.53 5.46
CA THR A 50 10.48 -12.07 4.69
C THR A 50 10.11 -12.30 3.24
N VAL A 51 10.97 -11.84 2.33
CA VAL A 51 10.89 -12.21 0.90
C VAL A 51 11.23 -13.70 0.75
N LYS A 52 10.33 -14.44 0.10
CA LYS A 52 10.44 -15.89 -0.15
C LYS A 52 10.90 -16.20 -1.56
N ALA A 53 10.55 -15.34 -2.50
CA ALA A 53 10.95 -15.44 -3.89
C ALA A 53 10.93 -14.05 -4.53
N SER A 54 11.79 -13.86 -5.53
CA SER A 54 11.83 -12.64 -6.35
C SER A 54 11.92 -13.03 -7.81
N MET A 55 11.22 -12.31 -8.68
CA MET A 55 11.28 -12.52 -10.13
C MET A 55 11.08 -11.23 -10.91
N PRO A 56 11.81 -11.04 -12.03
CA PRO A 56 11.52 -9.95 -12.94
C PRO A 56 10.24 -10.25 -13.73
N VAL A 57 9.50 -9.21 -14.08
CA VAL A 57 8.38 -9.32 -15.01
C VAL A 57 8.90 -9.41 -16.44
N GLU A 58 8.47 -10.45 -17.15
CA GLU A 58 8.92 -10.75 -18.51
C GLU A 58 8.26 -9.83 -19.53
N GLY A 59 9.03 -9.41 -20.55
CA GLY A 59 8.52 -8.60 -21.66
C GLY A 59 8.15 -7.15 -21.30
N VAL A 60 8.26 -6.74 -20.04
CA VAL A 60 7.96 -5.39 -19.56
C VAL A 60 9.24 -4.73 -19.03
N SER A 61 9.63 -3.61 -19.64
CA SER A 61 10.79 -2.82 -19.17
C SER A 61 10.54 -2.20 -17.82
N ARG A 62 9.36 -1.61 -17.62
CA ARG A 62 8.96 -0.95 -16.39
C ARG A 62 7.46 -1.04 -16.17
N LEU A 63 7.10 -1.37 -14.94
CA LEU A 63 5.74 -1.23 -14.42
C LEU A 63 5.59 0.11 -13.72
N LEU A 64 4.47 0.78 -13.90
CA LEU A 64 4.06 1.93 -13.09
C LEU A 64 3.53 1.49 -11.73
N GLY A 65 2.77 0.40 -11.67
CA GLY A 65 2.26 -0.22 -10.45
C GLY A 65 1.61 -1.58 -10.73
N ILE A 66 1.19 -2.25 -9.67
CA ILE A 66 0.53 -3.55 -9.67
C ILE A 66 -0.64 -3.57 -8.69
N ASP A 67 -1.65 -4.39 -8.97
CA ASP A 67 -2.63 -4.77 -7.96
C ASP A 67 -3.31 -6.10 -8.30
N LEU A 68 -3.82 -6.80 -7.29
CA LEU A 68 -4.65 -7.98 -7.44
C LEU A 68 -6.08 -7.56 -7.78
N ARG A 69 -6.63 -8.12 -8.85
CA ARG A 69 -8.06 -8.00 -9.18
C ARG A 69 -8.90 -8.94 -8.31
N PRO A 70 -9.68 -8.47 -7.33
CA PRO A 70 -10.30 -9.36 -6.34
C PRO A 70 -11.43 -10.24 -6.91
N ALA A 71 -12.03 -9.82 -8.01
CA ALA A 71 -13.09 -10.56 -8.69
C ALA A 71 -12.59 -11.82 -9.42
N THR A 72 -11.31 -11.88 -9.78
CA THR A 72 -10.75 -12.97 -10.60
C THR A 72 -9.46 -13.58 -10.02
N GLY A 73 -8.81 -12.92 -9.07
CA GLY A 73 -7.52 -13.34 -8.50
C GLY A 73 -6.33 -13.08 -9.43
N GLN A 74 -6.50 -12.28 -10.48
CA GLN A 74 -5.43 -11.95 -11.43
C GLN A 74 -4.53 -10.86 -10.85
N LEU A 75 -3.22 -11.06 -10.90
CA LEU A 75 -2.27 -9.97 -10.65
C LEU A 75 -2.20 -9.10 -11.91
N ILE A 76 -2.55 -7.84 -11.77
CA ILE A 76 -2.57 -6.86 -12.85
C ILE A 76 -1.39 -5.92 -12.68
N GLY A 77 -0.73 -5.57 -13.79
CA GLY A 77 0.26 -4.51 -13.84
C GLY A 77 -0.11 -3.47 -14.89
N VAL A 78 0.38 -2.25 -14.70
CA VAL A 78 0.33 -1.19 -15.71
C VAL A 78 1.75 -0.86 -16.14
N THR A 79 2.05 -0.91 -17.43
CA THR A 79 3.38 -0.59 -17.96
C THR A 79 3.59 0.94 -18.06
N ASP A 80 4.83 1.39 -18.20
CA ASP A 80 5.14 2.80 -18.52
C ASP A 80 4.60 3.27 -19.88
N GLY A 81 4.34 2.35 -20.80
CA GLY A 81 3.57 2.57 -22.04
C GLY A 81 2.04 2.55 -21.90
N PHE A 82 1.50 2.53 -20.67
CA PHE A 82 0.08 2.44 -20.32
C PHE A 82 -0.67 1.22 -20.88
N GLU A 83 0.05 0.11 -21.09
CA GLU A 83 -0.57 -1.19 -21.33
C GLU A 83 -0.96 -1.81 -20.00
N ILE A 84 -2.13 -2.45 -19.96
CA ILE A 84 -2.62 -3.20 -18.82
C ILE A 84 -2.30 -4.66 -19.11
N VAL A 85 -1.53 -5.29 -18.22
CA VAL A 85 -1.06 -6.65 -18.36
C VAL A 85 -1.55 -7.50 -17.20
N GLU A 86 -1.93 -8.74 -17.48
CA GLU A 86 -1.97 -9.79 -16.48
C GLU A 86 -0.56 -10.34 -16.30
N ILE A 87 -0.15 -10.57 -15.05
CA ILE A 87 1.16 -11.10 -14.69
C ILE A 87 0.96 -12.42 -13.94
N ASP A 88 1.63 -13.48 -14.37
CA ASP A 88 1.75 -14.69 -13.57
C ASP A 88 2.76 -14.44 -12.43
N PRO A 89 2.31 -14.42 -11.16
CA PRO A 89 3.21 -14.14 -10.04
C PRO A 89 4.18 -15.28 -9.75
N GLU A 90 4.06 -16.47 -10.34
CA GLU A 90 5.04 -17.57 -10.21
C GLU A 90 6.17 -17.48 -11.23
N THR A 91 5.87 -17.03 -12.44
CA THR A 91 6.81 -17.06 -13.56
C THR A 91 7.27 -15.69 -14.03
N GLY A 92 6.52 -14.63 -13.70
CA GLY A 92 6.72 -13.28 -14.25
C GLY A 92 6.19 -13.11 -15.68
N ALA A 93 5.61 -14.15 -16.28
CA ALA A 93 5.07 -14.09 -17.63
C ALA A 93 3.91 -13.10 -17.72
N THR A 94 3.83 -12.35 -18.82
CA THR A 94 2.81 -11.32 -19.02
C THR A 94 1.88 -11.61 -20.20
N THR A 95 0.63 -11.20 -20.06
CA THR A 95 -0.36 -11.18 -21.16
C THR A 95 -1.00 -9.79 -21.21
N VAL A 96 -0.90 -9.12 -22.36
CA VAL A 96 -1.56 -7.81 -22.57
C VAL A 96 -3.07 -8.02 -22.60
N ILE A 97 -3.79 -7.27 -21.75
CA ILE A 97 -5.26 -7.23 -21.71
C ILE A 97 -5.75 -6.12 -22.63
N SER A 98 -5.27 -4.90 -22.41
CA SER A 98 -5.66 -3.71 -23.16
C SER A 98 -4.61 -2.60 -23.04
N LYS A 99 -4.88 -1.45 -23.66
CA LYS A 99 -4.09 -0.24 -23.53
C LYS A 99 -4.99 0.92 -23.18
N MET A 100 -4.58 1.74 -22.22
CA MET A 100 -5.37 2.91 -21.81
C MET A 100 -5.53 3.90 -22.97
N ASP A 101 -6.76 4.39 -23.18
CA ASP A 101 -7.08 5.35 -24.24
C ASP A 101 -6.67 6.80 -23.92
N LYS A 102 -6.27 7.04 -22.67
CA LYS A 102 -5.75 8.30 -22.18
C LYS A 102 -4.60 8.07 -21.20
N GLU A 103 -3.51 8.79 -21.43
CA GLU A 103 -2.35 8.76 -20.55
C GLU A 103 -2.61 9.51 -19.25
N LEU A 104 -2.07 8.99 -18.15
CA LEU A 104 -2.00 9.70 -16.87
C LEU A 104 -0.80 10.66 -16.91
N PRO A 105 -0.99 11.97 -16.65
CA PRO A 105 0.13 12.89 -16.52
C PRO A 105 0.99 12.53 -15.29
N ILE A 106 2.23 12.09 -15.52
CA ILE A 106 3.19 11.72 -14.47
C ILE A 106 4.35 12.72 -14.49
N GLY A 107 4.56 13.42 -13.38
CA GLY A 107 5.61 14.42 -13.26
C GLY A 107 6.91 13.82 -12.73
N GLY A 108 7.95 13.71 -13.57
CA GLY A 108 9.25 13.17 -13.14
C GLY A 108 9.12 11.78 -12.54
N ASP A 109 9.67 11.58 -11.33
CA ASP A 109 9.60 10.32 -10.59
C ASP A 109 8.42 10.28 -9.58
N ALA A 110 7.35 11.03 -9.85
CA ALA A 110 6.15 11.00 -9.01
C ALA A 110 5.61 9.58 -8.86
N ALA A 111 5.14 9.26 -7.65
CA ALA A 111 4.48 7.99 -7.39
C ALA A 111 3.25 7.81 -8.29
N VAL A 112 3.01 6.57 -8.68
CA VAL A 112 1.85 6.16 -9.45
C VAL A 112 1.12 5.09 -8.66
N ILE A 113 -0.19 5.25 -8.56
CA ILE A 113 -1.06 4.36 -7.80
C ILE A 113 -1.83 3.52 -8.81
N VAL A 114 -1.83 2.21 -8.63
CA VAL A 114 -2.62 1.23 -9.37
C VAL A 114 -3.34 0.40 -8.31
N ASP A 115 -4.66 0.47 -8.25
CA ASP A 115 -5.44 -0.25 -7.22
C ASP A 115 -6.86 -0.56 -7.72
N PHE A 116 -7.41 -1.72 -7.39
CA PHE A 116 -8.76 -2.11 -7.78
C PHE A 116 -9.79 -1.63 -6.77
N ASN A 117 -10.84 -0.99 -7.28
CA ASN A 117 -12.10 -0.96 -6.56
C ASN A 117 -12.84 -2.28 -6.82
N PRO A 118 -12.92 -3.23 -5.86
CA PRO A 118 -13.53 -4.54 -6.10
C PRO A 118 -15.04 -4.48 -6.37
N LYS A 119 -15.74 -3.47 -5.84
CA LYS A 119 -17.16 -3.28 -6.11
C LYS A 119 -17.40 -2.80 -7.56
N ALA A 120 -16.60 -1.84 -8.01
CA ALA A 120 -16.72 -1.32 -9.37
C ALA A 120 -16.07 -2.24 -10.40
N ASN A 121 -15.16 -3.11 -9.95
CA ASN A 121 -14.28 -3.95 -10.77
C ASN A 121 -13.50 -3.11 -11.79
N LYS A 122 -12.92 -2.00 -11.32
CA LYS A 122 -12.17 -1.02 -12.11
C LYS A 122 -10.91 -0.60 -11.37
N LEU A 123 -9.86 -0.30 -12.13
CA LEU A 123 -8.67 0.31 -11.57
C LEU A 123 -8.93 1.77 -11.22
N ARG A 124 -8.39 2.17 -10.07
CA ARG A 124 -8.04 3.53 -9.72
C ARG A 124 -6.58 3.72 -10.12
N PHE A 125 -6.34 4.74 -10.93
CA PHE A 125 -5.03 5.01 -11.50
C PHE A 125 -4.71 6.49 -11.28
N MET A 126 -3.70 6.79 -10.46
CA MET A 126 -3.48 8.16 -9.97
C MET A 126 -2.02 8.54 -9.91
N SER A 127 -1.74 9.84 -10.04
CA SER A 127 -0.43 10.44 -9.75
C SER A 127 -0.61 11.92 -9.42
N GLY A 128 0.09 12.39 -8.38
CA GLY A 128 -0.11 13.73 -7.83
C GLY A 128 -1.57 13.94 -7.44
N THR A 129 -2.23 14.95 -8.03
CA THR A 129 -3.65 15.21 -7.82
C THR A 129 -4.55 14.71 -8.96
N THR A 130 -3.98 14.04 -9.96
CA THR A 130 -4.76 13.48 -11.07
C THR A 130 -5.29 12.11 -10.70
N ASN A 131 -6.59 11.93 -10.92
CA ASN A 131 -7.33 10.76 -10.50
C ASN A 131 -8.09 10.16 -11.69
N HIS A 132 -7.81 8.90 -12.04
CA HIS A 132 -8.47 8.20 -13.13
C HIS A 132 -9.16 6.93 -12.64
N ARG A 133 -10.25 6.58 -13.32
CA ARG A 133 -10.82 5.23 -13.30
C ARG A 133 -10.58 4.58 -14.64
N VAL A 134 -10.18 3.32 -14.63
CA VAL A 134 -9.87 2.57 -15.84
C VAL A 134 -10.67 1.27 -15.87
N ASP A 135 -11.35 1.07 -16.99
CA ASP A 135 -11.95 -0.22 -17.36
C ASP A 135 -10.87 -1.07 -18.02
N ILE A 136 -10.45 -2.16 -17.38
CA ILE A 136 -9.24 -2.88 -17.81
C ILE A 136 -9.46 -3.68 -19.10
N GLU A 137 -10.69 -4.11 -19.39
CA GLU A 137 -11.00 -4.87 -20.59
C GLU A 137 -10.95 -3.99 -21.83
N SER A 138 -11.51 -2.79 -21.75
CA SER A 138 -11.56 -1.86 -22.88
C SER A 138 -10.38 -0.90 -22.95
N GLY A 139 -9.69 -0.66 -21.84
CA GLY A 139 -8.72 0.41 -21.69
C GLY A 139 -9.35 1.80 -21.57
N ALA A 140 -10.68 1.91 -21.45
CA ALA A 140 -11.36 3.18 -21.37
C ALA A 140 -11.06 3.90 -20.05
N VAL A 141 -10.55 5.13 -20.16
CA VAL A 141 -10.19 5.97 -19.01
C VAL A 141 -11.25 7.04 -18.77
N THR A 142 -11.73 7.11 -17.53
CA THR A 142 -12.51 8.25 -17.03
C THR A 142 -11.61 9.11 -16.15
N VAL A 143 -11.48 10.40 -16.50
CA VAL A 143 -10.80 11.38 -15.66
C VAL A 143 -11.80 11.92 -14.65
N ASP A 144 -11.52 11.67 -13.37
CA ASP A 144 -12.32 12.11 -12.25
C ASP A 144 -11.84 13.48 -11.73
N GLY A 145 -12.48 13.99 -10.68
CA GLY A 145 -12.10 15.24 -10.03
C GLY A 145 -10.68 15.19 -9.44
N SER A 146 -10.00 16.34 -9.46
CA SER A 146 -8.66 16.48 -8.89
C SER A 146 -8.69 16.34 -7.37
N LEU A 147 -7.66 15.71 -6.82
CA LEU A 147 -7.55 15.51 -5.38
C LEU A 147 -7.43 16.84 -4.64
N THR A 148 -8.29 17.04 -3.63
CA THR A 148 -8.30 18.22 -2.76
C THR A 148 -8.86 17.88 -1.39
N PHE A 149 -8.30 18.47 -0.34
CA PHE A 149 -8.90 18.39 0.99
C PHE A 149 -10.28 19.05 1.01
N ASP A 150 -11.21 18.43 1.74
CA ASP A 150 -12.52 18.99 2.01
C ASP A 150 -12.40 20.34 2.70
N SER A 151 -13.31 21.26 2.41
CA SER A 151 -13.31 22.61 2.99
C SER A 151 -13.44 22.65 4.52
N ALA A 152 -14.01 21.59 5.12
CA ALA A 152 -14.15 21.43 6.56
C ALA A 152 -13.00 20.62 7.19
N ASP A 153 -12.11 20.05 6.37
CA ASP A 153 -10.93 19.32 6.85
C ASP A 153 -9.91 20.28 7.47
N MET A 154 -9.10 19.78 8.41
CA MET A 154 -8.06 20.60 9.04
C MET A 154 -6.94 21.01 8.07
N HIS A 155 -6.78 20.28 6.96
CA HIS A 155 -5.83 20.55 5.87
C HIS A 155 -6.48 21.26 4.67
N ALA A 156 -7.68 21.84 4.85
CA ALA A 156 -8.36 22.59 3.80
C ALA A 156 -7.45 23.68 3.19
N GLY A 157 -7.30 23.64 1.86
CA GLY A 157 -6.47 24.59 1.09
C GLY A 157 -4.98 24.22 1.01
N GLU A 158 -4.52 23.19 1.71
CA GLU A 158 -3.21 22.61 1.49
C GLU A 158 -3.20 21.77 0.20
N ALA A 159 -2.03 21.69 -0.46
CA ALA A 159 -1.88 20.84 -1.62
C ALA A 159 -1.60 19.39 -1.16
N PRO A 160 -2.44 18.41 -1.52
CA PRO A 160 -2.21 17.04 -1.12
C PRO A 160 -1.01 16.43 -1.87
N ALA A 161 -0.28 15.56 -1.20
CA ALA A 161 0.87 14.82 -1.71
C ALA A 161 0.63 13.31 -1.59
N ILE A 162 -0.45 12.86 -2.24
CA ILE A 162 -0.87 11.46 -2.26
C ILE A 162 0.13 10.61 -3.06
N VAL A 163 0.64 9.55 -2.42
CA VAL A 163 1.71 8.70 -2.97
C VAL A 163 1.39 7.21 -2.99
N ALA A 164 0.37 6.77 -2.25
CA ALA A 164 -0.14 5.41 -2.25
C ALA A 164 -1.63 5.45 -1.90
N ALA A 165 -2.43 4.51 -2.38
CA ALA A 165 -3.83 4.39 -2.01
C ALA A 165 -4.35 2.97 -2.22
N ALA A 166 -5.41 2.62 -1.48
CA ALA A 166 -6.01 1.29 -1.54
C ALA A 166 -7.51 1.32 -1.23
N TYR A 167 -8.28 0.44 -1.87
CA TYR A 167 -9.67 0.17 -1.50
C TYR A 167 -9.79 -0.93 -0.44
N SER A 168 -10.69 -0.72 0.52
CA SER A 168 -11.11 -1.75 1.47
C SER A 168 -12.04 -2.79 0.83
N ASN A 169 -12.21 -3.91 1.53
CA ASN A 169 -13.04 -5.05 1.12
C ASN A 169 -12.56 -5.68 -0.19
N SER A 170 -11.25 -5.80 -0.37
CA SER A 170 -10.55 -6.38 -1.54
C SER A 170 -10.69 -7.91 -1.60
N TYR A 171 -11.94 -8.40 -1.57
CA TYR A 171 -12.28 -9.82 -1.67
C TYR A 171 -13.56 -10.00 -2.50
N GLY A 172 -13.46 -10.75 -3.60
CA GLY A 172 -14.60 -11.07 -4.47
C GLY A 172 -15.28 -9.81 -5.05
N THR A 173 -16.58 -9.65 -4.77
CA THR A 173 -17.37 -8.48 -5.21
C THR A 173 -18.20 -7.97 -4.02
N PRO A 174 -17.66 -7.06 -3.20
CA PRO A 174 -18.32 -6.58 -2.00
C PRO A 174 -19.46 -5.60 -2.31
N GLU A 175 -20.38 -5.43 -1.35
CA GLU A 175 -21.49 -4.48 -1.48
C GLU A 175 -21.04 -3.00 -1.41
N ALA A 176 -19.92 -2.75 -0.72
CA ALA A 176 -19.36 -1.42 -0.51
C ALA A 176 -17.83 -1.50 -0.38
N THR A 177 -17.17 -0.40 -0.71
CA THR A 177 -15.73 -0.18 -0.55
C THR A 177 -15.51 1.23 -0.02
N ALA A 178 -14.39 1.45 0.65
CA ALA A 178 -13.89 2.77 1.03
C ALA A 178 -12.45 2.89 0.52
N MET A 179 -12.03 4.10 0.17
CA MET A 179 -10.69 4.37 -0.35
C MET A 179 -9.87 5.13 0.67
N TYR A 180 -8.63 4.70 0.86
CA TYR A 180 -7.69 5.31 1.78
C TYR A 180 -6.37 5.59 1.09
N ASP A 181 -5.76 6.72 1.43
CA ASP A 181 -4.54 7.20 0.81
C ASP A 181 -3.46 7.46 1.86
N ILE A 182 -2.22 7.52 1.39
CA ILE A 182 -1.07 7.99 2.14
C ILE A 182 -0.63 9.34 1.60
N ASP A 183 -0.69 10.37 2.45
CA ASP A 183 -0.08 11.67 2.16
C ASP A 183 1.36 11.71 2.69
N SER A 184 2.31 11.95 1.80
CA SER A 184 3.74 11.95 2.12
C SER A 184 4.24 13.24 2.78
N THR A 185 3.53 14.35 2.64
CA THR A 185 3.93 15.65 3.22
C THR A 185 3.56 15.71 4.69
N ILE A 186 2.34 15.30 5.04
CA ILE A 186 1.88 15.29 6.44
C ILE A 186 2.06 13.92 7.13
N VAL A 187 2.47 12.90 6.37
CA VAL A 187 2.76 11.52 6.84
C VAL A 187 1.54 10.96 7.58
N ALA A 188 0.42 10.89 6.85
CA ALA A 188 -0.89 10.58 7.41
C ALA A 188 -1.69 9.65 6.51
N LEU A 189 -2.59 8.89 7.16
CA LEU A 189 -3.67 8.20 6.48
C LEU A 189 -4.79 9.20 6.19
N ILE A 190 -5.25 9.18 4.95
CA ILE A 190 -6.32 10.03 4.43
C ILE A 190 -7.45 9.11 3.96
N GLN A 191 -8.70 9.55 4.11
CA GLN A 191 -9.83 8.93 3.41
C GLN A 191 -10.17 9.77 2.17
N GLN A 192 -10.23 9.14 1.00
CA GLN A 192 -10.84 9.77 -0.16
C GLN A 192 -12.36 9.55 -0.09
N THR A 193 -13.05 10.48 0.58
CA THR A 193 -14.47 10.36 0.95
C THR A 193 -15.42 10.41 -0.26
N SER A 194 -15.02 11.11 -1.32
CA SER A 194 -15.65 11.02 -2.64
C SER A 194 -14.61 10.68 -3.69
N PRO A 195 -14.38 9.38 -3.98
CA PRO A 195 -13.35 8.95 -4.90
C PRO A 195 -13.45 9.55 -6.31
N ASN A 196 -14.64 9.84 -6.81
CA ASN A 196 -14.79 10.38 -8.16
C ASN A 196 -14.76 11.92 -8.19
N ASP A 197 -15.00 12.59 -7.07
CA ASP A 197 -14.85 14.05 -6.98
C ASP A 197 -13.44 14.46 -6.54
N GLY A 198 -12.67 13.53 -5.95
CA GLY A 198 -11.31 13.76 -5.44
C GLY A 198 -11.27 14.35 -4.03
N THR A 199 -12.37 14.30 -3.28
CA THR A 199 -12.44 14.88 -1.93
C THR A 199 -11.67 14.03 -0.91
N LEU A 200 -10.76 14.66 -0.19
CA LEU A 200 -9.91 14.07 0.83
C LEU A 200 -10.31 14.55 2.24
N ALA A 201 -10.26 13.65 3.22
CA ALA A 201 -10.38 13.96 4.64
C ALA A 201 -9.28 13.25 5.43
N ALA A 202 -8.50 13.98 6.20
CA ALA A 202 -7.41 13.41 6.99
C ALA A 202 -7.97 12.59 8.18
N ILE A 203 -7.47 11.36 8.35
CA ILE A 203 -7.83 10.50 9.48
C ILE A 203 -6.86 10.74 10.64
N GLY A 204 -5.56 10.62 10.37
CA GLY A 204 -4.55 10.81 11.40
C GLY A 204 -3.15 10.46 10.91
N LYS A 205 -2.16 10.93 11.67
CA LYS A 205 -0.75 10.70 11.36
C LYS A 205 -0.36 9.24 11.56
N LEU A 206 0.52 8.75 10.68
CA LEU A 206 1.08 7.40 10.76
C LEU A 206 1.90 7.19 12.06
N GLY A 207 2.48 8.26 12.61
CA GLY A 207 3.28 8.19 13.84
C GLY A 207 4.68 7.63 13.64
N ILE A 208 5.14 7.55 12.39
CA ILE A 208 6.49 7.17 11.99
C ILE A 208 7.19 8.34 11.30
N ASP A 209 8.52 8.28 11.24
CA ASP A 209 9.28 9.13 10.32
C ASP A 209 9.01 8.65 8.89
N GLY A 210 8.49 9.53 8.04
CA GLY A 210 8.17 9.19 6.66
C GLY A 210 9.42 8.81 5.85
N ALA A 211 9.38 7.67 5.16
CA ALA A 211 10.50 7.19 4.35
C ALA A 211 10.02 6.68 2.99
N ALA A 212 9.99 7.58 2.00
CA ALA A 212 9.62 7.24 0.63
C ALA A 212 10.61 6.22 0.00
N PRO A 213 10.16 5.38 -0.95
CA PRO A 213 8.77 5.24 -1.41
C PRO A 213 7.86 4.60 -0.37
N TYR A 214 6.55 4.84 -0.51
CA TYR A 214 5.50 4.19 0.26
C TYR A 214 4.79 3.19 -0.64
N ALA A 215 4.48 2.01 -0.11
CA ALA A 215 3.60 1.04 -0.75
C ALA A 215 2.48 0.69 0.23
N PHE A 216 1.23 0.84 -0.18
CA PHE A 216 0.08 0.70 0.72
C PHE A 216 -1.01 -0.11 0.04
N ASP A 217 -1.50 -1.14 0.74
CA ASP A 217 -2.67 -1.92 0.29
C ASP A 217 -3.47 -2.44 1.50
N ILE A 218 -4.75 -2.74 1.28
CA ILE A 218 -5.67 -3.28 2.28
C ILE A 218 -6.05 -4.72 1.91
N ALA A 219 -5.46 -5.66 2.65
CA ALA A 219 -5.84 -7.06 2.55
C ALA A 219 -7.20 -7.29 3.25
N THR A 220 -8.07 -8.07 2.62
CA THR A 220 -9.35 -8.51 3.21
C THR A 220 -9.38 -10.03 3.29
N ASP A 221 -9.65 -10.58 4.48
CA ASP A 221 -9.85 -12.03 4.65
C ASP A 221 -11.25 -12.49 4.19
N ALA A 222 -11.46 -13.81 4.17
CA ALA A 222 -12.73 -14.39 3.73
C ALA A 222 -13.92 -14.03 4.66
N GLU A 223 -13.63 -13.66 5.90
CA GLU A 223 -14.59 -13.16 6.89
C GLU A 223 -14.91 -11.66 6.71
N GLY A 224 -14.22 -10.97 5.81
CA GLY A 224 -14.43 -9.56 5.49
C GLY A 224 -13.67 -8.59 6.40
N LYS A 225 -12.69 -9.07 7.18
CA LYS A 225 -11.86 -8.22 8.02
C LYS A 225 -10.76 -7.58 7.16
N ASN A 226 -10.68 -6.26 7.22
CA ASN A 226 -9.63 -5.47 6.57
C ASN A 226 -8.39 -5.35 7.46
N THR A 227 -7.22 -5.48 6.85
CA THR A 227 -5.92 -5.15 7.45
C THR A 227 -5.17 -4.25 6.48
N ALA A 228 -4.91 -2.99 6.87
CA ALA A 228 -4.17 -2.05 6.05
C ALA A 228 -2.67 -2.22 6.30
N TRP A 229 -1.91 -2.41 5.23
CA TRP A 229 -0.48 -2.66 5.26
C TRP A 229 0.26 -1.54 4.58
N LEU A 230 1.40 -1.15 5.15
CA LEU A 230 2.23 -0.08 4.65
C LEU A 230 3.70 -0.50 4.65
N VAL A 231 4.37 -0.41 3.51
CA VAL A 231 5.83 -0.41 3.45
C VAL A 231 6.32 1.03 3.40
N SER A 232 7.27 1.37 4.28
CA SER A 232 7.97 2.66 4.31
C SER A 232 9.42 2.40 4.66
N GLY A 233 10.35 2.77 3.76
CA GLY A 233 11.75 2.36 3.87
C GLY A 233 11.92 0.84 3.87
N SER A 234 12.57 0.29 4.90
CA SER A 234 12.78 -1.15 5.09
C SER A 234 11.83 -1.78 6.09
N MET A 235 10.69 -1.14 6.37
CA MET A 235 9.73 -1.59 7.37
C MET A 235 8.39 -1.93 6.72
N LEU A 236 7.82 -3.06 7.11
CA LEU A 236 6.43 -3.42 6.87
C LEU A 236 5.63 -3.08 8.13
N HIS A 237 4.51 -2.37 7.97
CA HIS A 237 3.65 -1.93 9.06
C HIS A 237 2.21 -2.39 8.82
N THR A 238 1.45 -2.52 9.91
CA THR A 238 -0.01 -2.39 9.84
C THR A 238 -0.43 -0.98 10.25
N VAL A 239 -1.48 -0.46 9.63
CA VAL A 239 -2.04 0.88 9.90
C VAL A 239 -3.48 0.74 10.37
N SER A 240 -3.83 1.44 11.44
CA SER A 240 -5.21 1.57 11.89
C SER A 240 -6.00 2.45 10.93
N LEU A 241 -7.04 1.90 10.30
CA LEU A 241 -7.94 2.69 9.44
C LEU A 241 -8.79 3.69 10.22
N ASP A 242 -8.93 3.53 11.54
CA ASP A 242 -9.74 4.42 12.38
C ASP A 242 -8.95 5.63 12.88
N SER A 243 -7.67 5.44 13.22
CA SER A 243 -6.81 6.47 13.81
C SER A 243 -5.70 6.97 12.89
N GLY A 244 -5.44 6.26 11.79
CA GLY A 244 -4.32 6.50 10.88
C GLY A 244 -2.95 6.12 11.43
N SER A 245 -2.83 5.69 12.69
CA SER A 245 -1.55 5.36 13.31
C SER A 245 -1.05 3.96 12.95
N VAL A 246 0.27 3.81 12.77
CA VAL A 246 0.92 2.49 12.71
C VAL A 246 0.64 1.71 13.99
N ALA A 247 0.21 0.46 13.84
CA ALA A 247 -0.15 -0.44 14.94
C ALA A 247 0.98 -1.44 15.24
N GLU A 248 1.45 -2.15 14.22
CA GLU A 248 2.53 -3.13 14.32
C GLU A 248 3.60 -2.86 13.25
N SER A 249 4.81 -3.36 13.46
CA SER A 249 5.95 -3.08 12.58
C SER A 249 6.98 -4.21 12.59
N TRP A 250 7.50 -4.53 11.42
CA TRP A 250 8.53 -5.55 11.20
C TRP A 250 9.55 -5.05 10.20
N GLU A 251 10.81 -5.46 10.37
CA GLU A 251 11.83 -5.24 9.35
C GLU A 251 11.52 -6.13 8.14
N LEU A 252 11.36 -5.51 6.98
CA LEU A 252 11.19 -6.21 5.71
C LEU A 252 12.57 -6.67 5.22
N THR A 253 12.76 -7.98 5.15
CA THR A 253 14.06 -8.57 4.79
C THR A 253 14.00 -9.33 3.47
N GLY A 254 15.12 -9.35 2.74
CA GLY A 254 15.25 -10.10 1.49
C GLY A 254 14.90 -9.34 0.21
N THR A 255 14.78 -8.00 0.27
CA THR A 255 14.66 -7.13 -0.92
C THR A 255 16.00 -6.76 -1.54
N ASP A 256 17.12 -7.27 -1.00
CA ASP A 256 18.50 -6.92 -1.40
C ASP A 256 18.79 -5.40 -1.41
N GLY A 257 18.12 -4.67 -0.50
CA GLY A 257 18.24 -3.21 -0.38
C GLY A 257 17.43 -2.42 -1.40
N ALA A 258 16.66 -3.09 -2.28
CA ALA A 258 15.73 -2.44 -3.17
C ALA A 258 14.55 -1.85 -2.39
N ALA A 259 14.17 -0.62 -2.76
CA ALA A 259 13.02 0.05 -2.18
C ALA A 259 11.72 -0.47 -2.81
N VAL A 260 10.78 -0.89 -1.97
CA VAL A 260 9.45 -1.33 -2.39
C VAL A 260 8.56 -0.12 -2.60
N ARG A 261 7.97 0.00 -3.79
CA ARG A 261 7.17 1.16 -4.20
C ARG A 261 5.72 0.84 -4.52
N ASP A 262 5.37 -0.44 -4.52
CA ASP A 262 3.99 -0.89 -4.62
C ASP A 262 3.85 -2.25 -3.95
N ILE A 263 2.66 -2.58 -3.46
CA ILE A 263 2.37 -3.85 -2.79
C ILE A 263 0.91 -4.21 -3.01
N THR A 264 0.65 -5.51 -3.19
CA THR A 264 -0.71 -6.05 -3.23
C THR A 264 -0.76 -7.40 -2.52
N PHE A 265 -1.95 -7.86 -2.14
CA PHE A 265 -2.14 -9.11 -1.40
C PHE A 265 -2.82 -10.19 -2.24
N MET A 266 -2.19 -11.36 -2.32
CA MET A 266 -2.85 -12.54 -2.89
C MET A 266 -3.99 -12.95 -1.98
N THR A 267 -5.16 -13.23 -2.55
CA THR A 267 -6.31 -13.69 -1.79
C THR A 267 -5.97 -14.99 -1.05
N ALA A 268 -6.42 -15.13 0.20
CA ALA A 268 -6.34 -16.41 0.88
C ALA A 268 -7.14 -17.45 0.07
N MET A 269 -6.45 -18.46 -0.47
CA MET A 269 -7.07 -19.60 -1.17
C MET A 269 -7.91 -20.45 -0.22
#